data_AF-A0A7Y8MFC4-F1
#
_entry.id   AF-A0A7Y8MFC4-F1
#
_cell.length_a   1.000
_cell.length_b   1.000
_cell.length_c   1.000
_cell.angle_alpha   90.00
_cell.angle_beta   90.00
_cell.angle_gamma   90.00
#
_symmetry.space_group_name_H-M   'P 1'
#
loop_
_entity.id
_entity.type
_entity.pdbx_description
1 polymer ?
#
loop_
_entity_poly.entity_id
_entity_poly.type
_entity_poly.pdbx_seq_one_letter_code
_entity_poly.pdbx_strand_id
1 'polypeptide(L)'
;MNAPEKQKQEIWFARRFPVGHPRTGMAPVHWKGWMMFAVFIACMAVGALGFVLSAIGGQFLWGVVVFTAMTAMGAGMLLIAVAQHGDQEKTVAEYKTNA
;
A
#
# COMPACT_ATOMS: atom_id res chain seq x y z
N MET A 1 -32.00 -23.34 2.18
CA MET A 1 -31.41 -21.99 1.98
C MET A 1 -29.91 -22.15 1.96
N ASN A 2 -29.29 -22.20 0.78
CA ASN A 2 -27.83 -22.27 0.66
C ASN A 2 -27.27 -20.88 0.96
N ALA A 3 -26.34 -20.78 1.91
CA ALA A 3 -25.65 -19.54 2.18
C ALA A 3 -25.00 -19.01 0.88
N PRO A 4 -25.09 -17.71 0.57
CA PRO A 4 -24.38 -17.18 -0.59
C PRO A 4 -22.90 -17.48 -0.39
N GLU A 5 -22.28 -18.20 -1.33
CA GLU A 5 -20.84 -18.33 -1.40
C GLU A 5 -20.28 -16.91 -1.37
N LYS A 6 -19.75 -16.49 -0.21
CA LYS A 6 -19.00 -15.24 -0.12
C LYS A 6 -17.90 -15.37 -1.16
N GLN A 7 -18.05 -14.65 -2.28
CA GLN A 7 -17.02 -14.52 -3.29
C GLN A 7 -15.71 -14.38 -2.53
N LYS A 8 -14.81 -15.34 -2.74
CA LYS A 8 -13.50 -15.41 -2.09
C LYS A 8 -12.74 -14.16 -2.55
N GLN A 9 -12.98 -13.02 -1.89
CA GLN A 9 -12.36 -11.76 -2.25
C GLN A 9 -10.86 -12.02 -2.25
N GLU A 10 -10.22 -11.68 -3.36
CA GLU A 10 -8.80 -11.95 -3.53
C GLU A 10 -8.04 -11.11 -2.51
N ILE A 11 -7.42 -11.79 -1.54
CA ILE A 11 -6.74 -11.13 -0.43
C ILE A 11 -5.36 -10.70 -0.91
N TRP A 12 -5.09 -9.39 -0.87
CA TRP A 12 -3.84 -8.84 -1.35
C TRP A 12 -2.84 -8.60 -0.22
N PHE A 13 -3.35 -8.29 0.96
CA PHE A 13 -2.56 -7.98 2.15
C PHE A 13 -3.02 -8.84 3.32
N ALA A 14 -2.10 -9.22 4.20
CA ALA A 14 -2.41 -9.92 5.44
C ALA A 14 -1.63 -9.31 6.60
N ARG A 15 -2.09 -9.52 7.83
CA ARG A 15 -1.41 -9.00 9.02
C ARG A 15 -0.02 -9.63 9.19
N ARG A 16 0.95 -8.82 9.55
CA ARG A 16 2.28 -9.32 9.96
C ARG A 16 2.26 -9.88 11.38
N PHE A 17 1.37 -9.37 12.22
CA PHE A 17 1.30 -9.69 13.64
C PHE A 17 -0.09 -10.20 14.01
N PRO A 18 -0.17 -11.14 14.97
CA PRO A 18 -1.45 -11.66 15.46
C PRO A 18 -2.34 -10.57 16.05
N VAL A 19 -3.64 -10.88 16.12
CA VAL A 19 -4.64 -10.01 16.75
C VAL A 19 -4.26 -9.76 18.22
N GLY A 20 -4.32 -8.51 18.66
CA GLY A 20 -3.94 -8.10 20.03
C GLY A 20 -2.47 -7.67 20.20
N HIS A 21 -1.62 -7.84 19.19
CA HIS A 21 -0.26 -7.29 19.24
C HIS A 21 -0.28 -5.75 19.08
N PRO A 22 0.53 -4.97 19.83
CA PRO A 22 0.63 -3.50 19.66
C PRO A 22 0.99 -3.02 18.25
N ARG A 23 1.49 -3.91 17.38
CA ARG A 23 1.81 -3.59 15.99
C ARG A 23 0.71 -4.10 15.07
N THR A 24 0.16 -3.22 14.25
CA THR A 24 -0.95 -3.50 13.31
C THR A 24 -0.50 -3.54 11.86
N GLY A 25 0.80 -3.70 11.60
CA GLY A 25 1.36 -3.68 10.25
C GLY A 25 0.84 -4.81 9.36
N MET A 26 0.59 -4.50 8.10
CA MET A 26 0.22 -5.46 7.05
C MET A 26 1.38 -5.70 6.08
N ALA A 27 1.38 -6.85 5.42
CA ALA A 27 2.28 -7.17 4.32
C ALA A 27 1.51 -7.62 3.09
N PRO A 28 2.03 -7.36 1.88
CA PRO A 28 1.49 -7.96 0.67
C PRO A 28 1.72 -9.47 0.69
N VAL A 29 0.67 -10.24 0.44
CA VAL A 29 0.71 -11.71 0.26
C VAL A 29 0.44 -12.12 -1.18
N HIS A 30 -0.08 -11.21 -2.00
CA HIS A 30 -0.42 -11.43 -3.39
C HIS A 30 0.35 -10.48 -4.32
N TRP A 31 0.50 -10.86 -5.59
CA TRP A 31 1.21 -10.04 -6.59
C TRP A 31 0.56 -8.66 -6.77
N LYS A 32 -0.76 -8.55 -6.64
CA LYS A 32 -1.50 -7.28 -6.71
C LYS A 32 -1.13 -6.34 -5.55
N GLY A 33 -0.90 -6.87 -4.35
CA GLY A 33 -0.41 -6.08 -3.22
C GLY A 33 0.99 -5.53 -3.46
N TRP A 34 1.88 -6.33 -4.06
CA TRP A 34 3.21 -5.87 -4.49
C TRP A 34 3.14 -4.81 -5.60
N MET A 35 2.21 -4.94 -6.54
CA MET A 35 1.99 -3.94 -7.57
C MET A 35 1.58 -2.59 -6.98
N MET A 36 0.72 -2.55 -5.97
CA MET A 36 0.37 -1.30 -5.27
C MET A 36 1.57 -0.66 -4.59
N PHE A 37 2.47 -1.47 -4.00
CA PHE A 37 3.75 -0.96 -3.48
C PHE A 37 4.64 -0.38 -4.58
N ALA A 38 4.73 -1.05 -5.74
CA ALA A 38 5.50 -0.55 -6.88
C ALA A 38 4.94 0.79 -7.40
N VAL A 39 3.61 0.93 -7.49
CA VAL A 39 2.93 2.19 -7.85
C VAL A 39 3.28 3.30 -6.85
N PHE A 40 3.22 3.02 -5.55
CA PHE A 40 3.61 3.99 -4.53
C PHE A 40 5.07 4.46 -4.69
N ILE A 41 6.01 3.53 -4.90
CA ILE A 41 7.43 3.84 -5.13
C ILE A 41 7.59 4.66 -6.41
N ALA A 42 6.87 4.34 -7.49
CA ALA A 42 6.90 5.10 -8.73
C ALA A 42 6.39 6.54 -8.52
N CYS A 43 5.30 6.73 -7.77
CA CYS A 43 4.81 8.06 -7.39
C CYS A 43 5.86 8.85 -6.60
N MET A 44 6.55 8.22 -5.65
CA MET A 44 7.63 8.86 -4.90
C MET A 44 8.80 9.24 -5.80
N ALA A 45 9.21 8.37 -6.72
CA ALA A 45 10.30 8.63 -7.66
C ALA A 45 9.97 9.81 -8.58
N VAL A 46 8.76 9.86 -9.13
CA VAL A 46 8.28 10.96 -9.96
C VAL A 46 8.20 12.26 -9.16
N GLY A 47 7.65 12.21 -7.95
CA GLY A 47 7.61 13.37 -7.04
C GLY A 47 9.01 13.89 -6.72
N ALA A 48 9.95 13.00 -6.42
CA ALA A 48 11.32 13.36 -6.06
C ALA A 48 12.06 13.98 -7.25
N LEU A 49 11.87 13.43 -8.45
CA LEU A 49 12.38 14.01 -9.68
C LEU A 49 11.80 15.41 -9.93
N GLY A 50 10.49 15.59 -9.77
CA GLY A 50 9.82 16.89 -9.87
C GLY A 50 10.35 17.92 -8.87
N PHE A 51 10.62 17.51 -7.64
CA PHE A 51 11.26 18.34 -6.63
C PHE A 51 12.67 18.76 -7.02
N VAL A 52 13.53 17.81 -7.43
CA VAL A 52 14.92 18.10 -7.82
C VAL A 52 14.95 19.08 -8.99
N LEU A 53 14.12 18.87 -10.02
CA LEU A 53 14.05 19.77 -11.18
C LEU A 53 13.58 21.18 -10.78
N SER A 54 12.58 21.27 -9.92
CA SER A 54 12.08 22.57 -9.44
C SER A 54 13.09 23.29 -8.56
N ALA A 55 13.82 22.56 -7.71
CA ALA A 55 14.86 23.12 -6.84
C ALA A 55 16.03 23.68 -7.65
N ILE A 56 16.47 22.99 -8.71
CA ILE A 56 17.49 23.49 -9.65
C ILE A 56 17.01 24.76 -10.35
N GLY A 57 15.71 24.84 -10.69
CA GLY A 57 15.08 26.02 -11.28
C GLY A 57 14.79 27.18 -10.31
N GLY A 58 15.24 27.11 -9.05
CA GLY A 58 15.01 28.14 -8.03
C GLY A 58 13.59 28.14 -7.43
N GLN A 59 12.74 27.17 -7.81
CA GLN A 59 11.36 27.03 -7.36
C GLN A 59 11.23 25.97 -6.25
N PHE A 60 12.03 26.11 -5.20
CA PHE A 60 12.12 25.10 -4.14
C PHE A 60 10.77 24.77 -3.49
N LEU A 61 9.99 25.80 -3.11
CA LEU A 61 8.68 25.61 -2.49
C LEU A 61 7.70 24.87 -3.41
N TRP A 62 7.73 25.16 -4.71
CA TRP A 62 6.91 24.46 -5.69
C TRP A 62 7.29 22.98 -5.78
N GLY A 63 8.59 22.68 -5.77
CA GLY A 63 9.09 21.32 -5.71
C GLY A 63 8.55 20.55 -4.50
N VAL A 64 8.54 21.19 -3.31
CA VAL A 64 8.03 20.56 -2.08
C VAL A 64 6.56 20.22 -2.22
N VAL A 65 5.76 21.12 -2.80
CA VAL A 65 4.33 20.89 -3.06
C VAL A 65 4.13 19.70 -3.99
N VAL A 66 4.85 19.66 -5.11
CA VAL A 66 4.76 18.55 -6.09
C VAL A 66 5.14 17.22 -5.46
N PHE A 67 6.26 17.15 -4.73
CA PHE A 67 6.69 15.92 -4.07
C PHE A 67 5.69 15.44 -3.02
N THR A 68 5.19 16.36 -2.19
CA THR A 68 4.22 16.03 -1.14
C THR A 68 2.91 15.55 -1.73
N ALA A 69 2.39 16.21 -2.76
CA ALA A 69 1.16 15.82 -3.44
C ALA A 69 1.27 14.42 -4.09
N MET A 70 2.36 14.15 -4.79
CA MET A 70 2.60 12.84 -5.41
C MET A 70 2.75 11.72 -4.38
N THR A 71 3.48 11.98 -3.29
CA THR A 71 3.68 11.01 -2.22
C THR A 71 2.38 10.72 -1.48
N ALA A 72 1.59 11.76 -1.16
CA ALA A 72 0.29 11.62 -0.52
C ALA A 72 -0.69 10.84 -1.40
N MET A 73 -0.71 11.09 -2.71
CA MET A 73 -1.54 10.36 -3.66
C MET A 73 -1.18 8.86 -3.69
N GLY A 74 0.10 8.53 -3.87
CA GLY A 74 0.56 7.13 -3.88
C GLY A 74 0.30 6.42 -2.56
N ALA A 75 0.56 7.09 -1.42
CA ALA A 75 0.27 6.55 -0.10
C ALA A 75 -1.23 6.33 0.10
N GLY A 76 -2.06 7.28 -0.32
CA GLY A 76 -3.52 7.17 -0.25
C GLY A 76 -4.05 5.96 -1.03
N MET A 77 -3.60 5.77 -2.27
CA MET A 77 -3.96 4.59 -3.07
C MET A 77 -3.56 3.28 -2.39
N LEU A 78 -2.34 3.20 -1.87
CA LEU A 78 -1.86 2.02 -1.15
C LEU A 78 -2.70 1.74 0.11
N LEU A 79 -3.00 2.77 0.91
CA LEU A 79 -3.81 2.63 2.12
C LEU A 79 -5.25 2.20 1.82
N ILE A 80 -5.86 2.73 0.76
CA ILE A 80 -7.20 2.30 0.31
C ILE A 80 -7.16 0.83 -0.11
N ALA A 81 -6.15 0.41 -0.88
CA ALA A 81 -6.00 -0.99 -1.28
C ALA A 81 -5.81 -1.93 -0.08
N VAL A 82 -5.04 -1.50 0.93
CA VAL A 82 -4.88 -2.24 2.19
C VAL A 82 -6.20 -2.33 2.95
N ALA A 83 -7.00 -1.26 3.00
CA ALA A 83 -8.28 -1.25 3.68
C ALA A 83 -9.34 -2.14 2.99
N GLN A 84 -9.32 -2.19 1.65
CA GLN A 84 -10.29 -2.95 0.84
C GLN A 84 -9.94 -4.42 0.67
N HIS A 85 -8.63 -4.75 0.60
CA HIS A 85 -8.13 -6.09 0.26
C HIS A 85 -7.22 -6.70 1.34
N GLY A 86 -7.23 -6.12 2.55
CA GLY A 86 -6.47 -6.60 3.69
C GLY A 86 -7.25 -7.58 4.56
N ASP A 87 -6.67 -8.76 4.80
CA ASP A 87 -7.17 -9.70 5.80
C ASP A 87 -6.78 -9.23 7.21
N GLN A 88 -7.79 -9.02 8.04
CA GLN A 88 -7.66 -8.54 9.43
C GLN A 88 -7.59 -9.70 10.44
N GLU A 89 -7.89 -10.91 10.01
CA GLU A 89 -7.99 -12.09 10.86
C GLU A 89 -6.73 -12.94 10.77
N LYS A 90 -6.29 -13.25 9.53
CA LYS A 90 -5.15 -14.15 9.31
C LYS A 90 -3.84 -13.41 9.17
N THR A 91 -2.79 -14.03 9.69
CA THR A 91 -1.41 -13.53 9.52
C THR A 91 -0.75 -14.05 8.25
N VAL A 92 0.28 -13.34 7.76
CA VAL A 92 1.12 -13.79 6.63
C VAL A 92 1.72 -15.18 6.89
N ALA A 93 2.04 -15.50 8.15
CA ALA A 93 2.57 -16.81 8.52
C ALA A 93 1.55 -17.93 8.27
N GLU A 94 0.29 -17.70 8.59
CA GLU A 94 -0.80 -18.65 8.31
C GLU A 94 -1.02 -18.85 6.81
N TYR A 95 -0.84 -17.79 6.00
CA TYR A 95 -0.87 -17.90 4.53
C TYR A 95 0.31 -18.69 3.97
N LYS A 96 1.50 -18.57 4.56
CA LYS A 96 2.70 -19.32 4.12
C LYS A 96 2.72 -20.78 4.57
N THR A 97 2.03 -21.12 5.66
CA THR A 97 2.02 -22.48 6.20
C THR A 97 1.00 -23.37 5.49
N ASN A 98 -0.02 -22.77 4.85
CA ASN A 98 -1.09 -23.48 4.13
C ASN A 98 -1.04 -23.26 2.60
N ALA A 99 0.07 -22.74 2.07
CA ALA A 99 0.33 -22.59 0.63
C ALA A 99 1.27 -23.71 0.16
#